data_AF-A0A2E2I5Z7-F1
#
_entry.id   AF-A0A2E2I5Z7-F1
#
_cell.length_a   1.000
_cell.length_b   1.000
_cell.length_c   1.000
_cell.angle_alpha   90.00
_cell.angle_beta   90.00
_cell.angle_gamma   90.00
#
_symmetry.space_group_name_H-M   'P 1'
#
loop_
_entity.id
_entity.type
_entity.pdbx_description
1 polymer ?
#
loop_
_entity_poly.entity_id
_entity_poly.type
_entity_poly.pdbx_seq_one_letter_code
_entity_poly.pdbx_strand_id
1 'polypeptide(L)'
;MLPAFGQIMSGDTTSMITYAILGLSLLAMIWFMTNRGRANLAKARAEAEPKIAGEDQMSGGAINPEQFDEPDEDALEEMAALLGEEE
;
A
#
# COMPACT_ATOMS: atom_id res chain seq x y z
N MET A 1 32.69 14.73 22.36
CA MET A 1 32.92 16.00 21.64
C MET A 1 32.99 15.69 20.16
N LEU A 2 32.14 16.32 19.35
CA LEU A 2 32.30 16.28 17.89
C LEU A 2 33.52 17.11 17.52
N PRO A 3 34.44 16.60 16.68
CA PRO A 3 35.58 17.40 16.23
C PRO A 3 35.06 18.63 15.47
N ALA A 4 35.68 19.78 15.74
CA ALA A 4 35.37 21.01 15.02
C ALA A 4 35.68 20.82 13.53
N PHE A 5 34.79 21.28 12.65
CA PHE A 5 34.89 21.13 11.20
C PHE A 5 36.26 21.57 10.63
N GLY A 6 36.94 22.50 11.30
CA GLY A 6 38.29 22.96 10.95
C GLY A 6 39.41 21.91 11.11
N GLN A 7 39.26 20.92 11.99
CA GLN A 7 40.27 19.86 12.22
C GLN A 7 40.14 18.68 11.24
N ILE A 8 38.99 18.56 10.57
CA ILE A 8 38.77 17.59 9.48
C ILE A 8 39.50 18.03 8.21
N MET A 9 39.52 19.34 7.95
CA MET A 9 40.14 19.92 6.76
C MET A 9 41.66 20.13 6.88
N SER A 10 42.25 19.93 8.06
CA SER A 10 43.72 19.89 8.26
C SER A 10 44.35 18.53 7.92
N GLY A 11 43.57 17.62 7.30
CA GLY A 11 44.05 16.31 6.83
C GLY A 11 44.95 16.41 5.61
N ASP A 12 45.80 15.40 5.43
CA ASP A 12 46.58 15.22 4.21
C ASP A 12 45.69 15.16 2.97
N THR A 13 46.26 15.39 1.78
CA THR A 13 45.52 15.37 0.50
C THR A 13 44.68 14.11 0.33
N THR A 14 45.15 12.97 0.85
CA THR A 14 44.43 11.70 0.89
C THR A 14 43.10 11.79 1.64
N SER A 15 43.11 12.38 2.83
CA SER A 15 41.91 12.56 3.67
C SER A 15 40.90 13.47 2.98
N MET A 16 41.35 14.59 2.40
CA MET A 16 40.50 15.51 1.65
C MET A 16 39.81 14.84 0.45
N ILE A 17 40.57 14.08 -0.34
CA ILE A 17 40.02 13.33 -1.49
C ILE A 17 39.02 12.27 -1.01
N THR A 18 39.34 11.56 0.08
CA THR A 18 38.47 10.54 0.64
C THR A 18 37.11 11.13 1.04
N TYR A 19 37.11 12.24 1.78
CA TYR A 19 35.86 12.90 2.17
C TYR A 19 35.10 13.49 0.98
N ALA A 20 35.80 14.00 -0.04
CA ALA A 20 35.15 14.46 -1.26
C ALA A 20 34.42 13.31 -1.99
N ILE A 21 35.06 12.14 -2.12
CA ILE A 21 34.45 10.96 -2.73
C ILE A 21 33.27 10.46 -1.90
N LEU A 22 33.41 10.40 -0.58
CA LEU A 22 32.32 10.00 0.32
C LEU A 22 31.13 10.98 0.27
N GLY A 23 31.40 12.28 0.19
CA GLY A 23 30.35 13.29 0.04
C GLY A 23 29.60 13.14 -1.28
N LEU A 24 30.34 12.97 -2.40
CA LEU A 24 29.74 12.79 -3.72
C LEU A 24 28.95 11.47 -3.82
N SER A 25 29.47 10.38 -3.25
CA SER A 25 28.78 9.09 -3.26
C SER A 25 27.50 9.12 -2.42
N LEU A 26 27.50 9.81 -1.28
CA LEU A 26 26.30 10.03 -0.47
C LEU A 26 25.24 10.82 -1.25
N LEU A 27 25.63 11.90 -1.92
CA LEU A 27 24.70 12.69 -2.75
C LEU A 27 24.12 11.86 -3.90
N ALA A 28 24.94 11.06 -4.57
CA ALA A 28 24.50 10.16 -5.63
C ALA A 28 23.51 9.10 -5.10
N MET A 29 23.78 8.54 -3.91
CA MET A 29 22.89 7.57 -3.27
C MET A 29 21.54 8.19 -2.91
N ILE A 30 21.54 9.38 -2.31
CA ILE A 30 20.31 10.12 -1.98
C ILE A 30 19.50 10.36 -3.25
N TRP A 31 20.11 10.89 -4.31
CA TRP A 31 19.44 11.14 -5.59
C TRP A 31 18.83 9.85 -6.17
N PHE A 32 19.59 8.76 -6.20
CA PHE A 32 19.13 7.48 -6.72
C PHE A 32 17.92 6.93 -5.93
N MET A 33 18.01 6.93 -4.59
CA MET A 33 16.94 6.47 -3.73
C MET A 33 15.69 7.33 -3.85
N THR A 34 15.82 8.66 -3.88
CA THR A 34 14.66 9.55 -4.05
C THR A 34 14.00 9.34 -5.40
N ASN A 35 14.77 9.18 -6.49
CA ASN A 35 14.22 8.95 -7.81
C ASN A 35 13.49 7.59 -7.92
N ARG A 36 14.10 6.54 -7.38
CA ARG A 36 13.51 5.18 -7.39
C ARG A 36 12.35 5.04 -6.41
N GLY A 37 12.45 5.69 -5.24
CA GLY A 37 11.43 5.70 -4.21
C GLY A 37 10.12 6.33 -4.67
N ARG A 38 10.18 7.38 -5.50
CA ARG A 38 8.97 8.00 -6.08
C ARG A 38 8.21 7.05 -7.00
N ALA A 39 8.91 6.25 -7.81
CA ALA A 39 8.28 5.26 -8.68
C ALA A 39 7.63 4.11 -7.87
N ASN A 40 8.29 3.67 -6.80
CA ASN A 40 7.74 2.63 -5.91
C ASN A 40 6.55 3.15 -5.09
N LEU A 41 6.61 4.41 -4.61
CA LEU A 41 5.51 5.05 -3.89
C LEU A 41 4.28 5.22 -4.78
N ALA A 42 4.46 5.57 -6.07
CA ALA A 42 3.35 5.68 -7.01
C ALA A 42 2.65 4.33 -7.23
N LYS A 43 3.42 3.24 -7.38
CA LYS A 43 2.86 1.89 -7.48
C LYS A 43 2.15 1.45 -6.20
N ALA A 44 2.79 1.65 -5.04
CA ALA A 44 2.19 1.32 -3.75
C ALA A 44 0.91 2.13 -3.48
N ARG A 45 0.84 3.38 -3.93
CA ARG A 45 -0.39 4.19 -3.85
C ARG A 45 -1.50 3.64 -4.73
N ALA A 46 -1.20 3.27 -5.98
CA ALA A 46 -2.19 2.66 -6.88
C ALA A 46 -2.69 1.30 -6.34
N GLU A 47 -1.81 0.48 -5.75
CA GLU A 47 -2.20 -0.78 -5.12
C GLU A 47 -2.97 -0.59 -3.80
N ALA A 48 -2.77 0.54 -3.11
CA ALA A 48 -3.44 0.89 -1.87
C ALA A 48 -4.70 1.75 -2.07
N GLU A 49 -5.09 2.03 -3.32
CA GLU A 49 -6.38 2.68 -3.57
C GLU A 49 -7.51 1.78 -3.03
N PRO A 50 -8.54 2.37 -2.39
CA PRO A 50 -9.65 1.59 -1.86
C PRO A 50 -10.28 0.81 -3.00
N LYS A 51 -10.37 -0.51 -2.84
CA LYS A 51 -11.00 -1.38 -3.83
C LYS A 51 -12.44 -0.90 -4.06
N ILE A 52 -12.73 -0.44 -5.26
CA ILE A 52 -14.10 -0.10 -5.66
C ILE A 52 -14.80 -1.42 -5.97
N ALA A 53 -16.00 -1.60 -5.40
CA ALA A 53 -16.79 -2.82 -5.61
C ALA A 53 -17.02 -3.06 -7.11
N GLY A 54 -16.59 -4.21 -7.63
CA GLY A 54 -16.70 -4.58 -9.04
C GLY A 54 -15.47 -4.29 -9.91
N GLU A 55 -14.41 -3.69 -9.37
CA GLU A 55 -13.10 -3.60 -10.05
C GLU A 55 -12.25 -4.86 -9.88
N ASP A 56 -12.57 -5.68 -8.88
CA ASP A 56 -12.01 -7.00 -8.71
C ASP A 56 -12.63 -7.99 -9.71
N GLN A 57 -11.77 -8.81 -10.32
CA GLN A 57 -12.19 -9.86 -11.25
C GLN A 57 -13.00 -10.98 -10.56
N MET A 58 -13.11 -10.93 -9.23
CA MET A 58 -13.98 -11.79 -8.46
C MET A 58 -15.40 -11.27 -8.63
N SER A 59 -16.17 -11.90 -9.51
CA SER A 59 -17.58 -11.57 -9.72
C SER A 59 -18.29 -11.55 -8.38
N GLY A 60 -18.73 -10.38 -7.92
CA GLY A 60 -19.49 -10.20 -6.67
C GLY A 60 -20.89 -10.84 -6.68
N GLY A 61 -21.14 -11.78 -7.60
CA GLY A 61 -22.35 -12.57 -7.62
C GLY A 61 -22.32 -13.62 -6.50
N ALA A 62 -23.51 -14.02 -6.06
CA ALA A 62 -23.63 -15.17 -5.20
C ALA A 62 -23.07 -16.43 -5.89
N ILE A 63 -22.41 -17.30 -5.11
CA ILE A 63 -21.87 -18.58 -5.60
C ILE A 63 -22.99 -19.42 -6.25
N ASN A 64 -24.19 -19.35 -5.67
CA ASN A 64 -25.41 -19.93 -6.22
C ASN A 64 -26.45 -18.82 -6.34
N PRO A 65 -26.55 -18.12 -7.49
CA PRO A 65 -27.54 -17.07 -7.67
C PRO A 65 -28.97 -17.61 -7.66
N GLU A 66 -29.16 -18.87 -8.08
CA GLU A 66 -30.49 -19.49 -8.19
C GLU A 66 -31.14 -19.80 -6.83
N GLN A 67 -30.38 -19.79 -5.74
CA GLN A 67 -30.93 -19.91 -4.38
C GLN A 67 -31.77 -18.68 -3.97
N PHE A 68 -31.73 -17.61 -4.76
CA PHE A 68 -32.54 -16.41 -4.56
C PHE A 68 -33.75 -16.36 -5.50
N ASP A 69 -33.91 -17.35 -6.40
CA ASP A 69 -35.05 -17.39 -7.33
C ASP A 69 -36.33 -17.87 -6.62
N GLU A 70 -36.20 -18.79 -5.65
CA GLU A 70 -37.29 -19.23 -4.78
C GLU A 70 -36.86 -19.18 -3.30
N PRO A 71 -37.70 -18.65 -2.39
CA PRO A 71 -37.43 -18.68 -0.96
C PRO A 71 -37.50 -20.12 -0.42
N ASP A 72 -36.68 -20.44 0.57
CA ASP A 72 -36.74 -21.72 1.27
C ASP A 72 -37.92 -21.80 2.25
N GLU A 73 -38.19 -23.00 2.77
CA GLU A 73 -39.31 -23.25 3.70
C GLU A 73 -39.19 -22.39 4.97
N ASP A 74 -37.97 -22.20 5.48
CA ASP A 74 -37.71 -21.38 6.66
C ASP A 74 -38.04 -19.89 6.40
N ALA A 75 -37.66 -19.34 5.24
CA ALA A 75 -38.01 -17.98 4.85
C ALA A 75 -39.53 -17.82 4.61
N LEU A 76 -40.18 -18.86 4.06
CA LEU A 76 -41.63 -18.87 3.88
C LEU A 76 -42.39 -18.88 5.21
N GLU A 77 -41.93 -19.66 6.20
CA GLU A 77 -42.49 -19.69 7.55
C GLU A 77 -42.32 -18.33 8.26
N GLU A 78 -41.15 -17.68 8.11
CA GLU A 78 -40.93 -16.33 8.63
C GLU A 78 -41.87 -15.30 7.98
N MET A 79 -42.12 -15.40 6.67
CA MET A 79 -43.08 -14.53 5.98
C MET A 79 -44.52 -14.78 6.45
N ALA A 80 -44.92 -16.04 6.67
CA ALA A 80 -46.24 -16.40 7.19
C ALA A 80 -46.48 -15.83 8.61
N ALA A 81 -45.46 -15.91 9.47
CA ALA A 81 -45.48 -15.31 10.80
C ALA A 81 -45.58 -13.78 10.76
N LEU A 82 -44.91 -13.11 9.80
CA LEU A 82 -45.02 -11.66 9.59
C LEU A 82 -46.38 -11.24 9.02
N LEU A 83 -47.03 -12.10 8.22
CA LEU A 83 -48.35 -11.86 7.64
C LEU A 83 -49.49 -12.17 8.62
N GLY A 84 -49.20 -12.78 9.77
CA GLY A 84 -50.20 -13.16 10.77
C GLY A 84 -51.11 -14.30 10.29
N GLU A 85 -50.62 -15.15 9.39
CA GLU A 85 -51.36 -16.29 8.85
C GLU A 85 -51.36 -17.51 9.81
N GLU A 86 -50.63 -17.41 10.93
CA GLU A 86 -50.73 -18.32 12.08
C GLU A 86 -51.88 -17.91 13.02
N GLU A 87 -53.13 -18.05 12.56
CA GLU A 87 -54.33 -18.06 13.43
C GLU A 87 -55.24 -19.26 13.13
#